data_AF-A0AB36DJD5-F1
#
_entry.id   AF-A0AB36DJD5-F1
#
_cell.length_a   1.000
_cell.length_b   1.000
_cell.length_c   1.000
_cell.angle_alpha   90.00
_cell.angle_beta   90.00
_cell.angle_gamma   90.00
#
_symmetry.space_group_name_H-M   'P 1'
#
loop_
_entity.id
_entity.type
_entity.pdbx_description
1 polymer ?
#
loop_
_entity_poly.entity_id
_entity_poly.type
_entity_poly.pdbx_seq_one_letter_code
_entity_poly.pdbx_strand_id
1 'polypeptide(L)'
;MNKDKKTDEEEILLPPYTRLLRVYTYQPYTVHRVKRMLKEIGCVAENINQGYKANRRVGYRELYRIKRISDGKVIHPCIDMESLRSFFAEHDFPLEDEKTIKRKE
;
A
#
# COMPACT_ATOMS: atom_id res chain seq x y z
N MET A 1 33.34 -24.04 -31.00
CA MET A 1 31.94 -24.46 -31.14
C MET A 1 31.09 -23.59 -30.23
N ASN A 2 30.63 -22.44 -30.73
CA ASN A 2 29.65 -21.60 -30.03
C ASN A 2 28.26 -22.15 -30.36
N LYS A 3 27.50 -22.55 -29.34
CA LYS A 3 26.10 -22.95 -29.51
C LYS A 3 25.27 -21.68 -29.57
N ASP A 4 24.76 -21.37 -30.76
CA ASP A 4 23.72 -20.37 -30.96
C ASP A 4 22.50 -20.77 -30.11
N LYS A 5 22.21 -20.01 -29.06
CA LYS A 5 20.96 -20.13 -28.32
C LYS A 5 19.86 -19.56 -29.22
N LYS A 6 19.07 -20.43 -29.83
CA LYS A 6 17.80 -20.03 -30.43
C LYS A 6 16.92 -19.41 -29.35
N THR A 7 16.53 -18.16 -29.57
CA THR A 7 15.45 -17.53 -28.81
C THR A 7 14.17 -17.99 -29.49
N ASP A 8 13.53 -19.01 -28.93
CA ASP A 8 12.24 -19.47 -29.43
C ASP A 8 11.18 -18.45 -28.97
N GLU A 9 10.55 -17.78 -29.93
CA GLU A 9 9.48 -16.81 -29.68
C GLU A 9 8.18 -17.57 -29.43
N GLU A 10 7.77 -17.67 -28.16
CA GLU A 10 6.50 -18.28 -27.76
C GLU A 10 5.38 -17.23 -27.76
N GLU A 11 4.36 -17.42 -28.60
CA GLU A 11 3.16 -16.59 -28.62
C GLU A 11 2.17 -17.01 -27.53
N ILE A 12 1.84 -16.11 -26.60
CA ILE A 12 0.86 -16.35 -25.53
C ILE A 12 -0.49 -15.73 -25.93
N LEU A 13 -1.49 -16.57 -26.22
CA LEU A 13 -2.85 -16.13 -26.55
C LEU A 13 -3.66 -15.89 -25.27
N LEU A 14 -4.05 -14.63 -25.02
CA LEU A 14 -4.89 -14.25 -23.88
C LEU A 14 -6.38 -14.42 -24.24
N PRO A 15 -7.21 -15.00 -23.34
CA PRO A 15 -8.66 -15.05 -23.51
C PRO A 15 -9.29 -13.66 -23.70
N PRO A 16 -10.44 -13.54 -24.38
CA PRO A 16 -11.05 -12.26 -24.74
C PRO A 16 -11.50 -11.39 -23.55
N TYR A 17 -11.62 -11.97 -22.36
CA TYR A 17 -12.00 -11.28 -21.12
C TYR A 17 -10.83 -11.09 -20.14
N THR A 18 -9.59 -11.36 -20.57
CA THR A 18 -8.41 -11.09 -19.75
C THR A 18 -8.05 -9.61 -19.77
N ARG A 19 -7.94 -8.99 -18.60
CA ARG A 19 -7.48 -7.61 -18.45
C ARG A 19 -6.08 -7.58 -17.87
N LEU A 20 -5.19 -6.83 -18.51
CA LEU A 20 -3.89 -6.48 -17.95
C LEU A 20 -4.05 -5.20 -17.14
N LEU A 21 -3.76 -5.28 -15.84
CA LEU A 21 -3.77 -4.15 -14.93
C LEU A 21 -2.33 -3.79 -14.57
N ARG A 22 -2.00 -2.50 -14.64
CA ARG A 22 -0.71 -2.00 -14.19
C ARG A 22 -0.78 -1.79 -12.69
N VAL A 23 -0.10 -2.66 -11.94
CA VAL A 23 0.01 -2.56 -10.48
C VAL A 23 1.38 -1.97 -10.11
N TYR A 24 1.42 -1.22 -9.02
CA TYR A 24 2.65 -0.65 -8.49
C TYR A 24 3.03 -1.36 -7.19
N THR A 25 4.31 -1.68 -7.02
CA THR A 25 4.85 -2.19 -5.74
C THR A 25 4.94 -1.11 -4.67
N TYR A 26 4.96 0.15 -5.11
CA TYR A 26 5.01 1.32 -4.26
C TYR A 26 4.42 2.53 -4.96
N GLN A 27 3.66 3.34 -4.21
CA GLN A 27 3.20 4.65 -4.63
C GLN A 27 3.42 5.65 -3.48
N PRO A 28 3.76 6.93 -3.76
CA PRO A 28 4.15 7.89 -2.74
C PRO A 28 2.94 8.48 -2.00
N TYR A 29 2.09 7.63 -1.41
CA TYR A 29 0.96 8.10 -0.62
C TYR A 29 1.44 8.91 0.59
N THR A 30 0.80 10.04 0.84
CA THR A 30 0.98 10.74 2.12
C THR A 30 0.38 9.92 3.27
N VAL A 31 0.89 10.07 4.49
CA VAL A 31 0.31 9.43 5.68
C VAL A 31 -1.18 9.77 5.83
N HIS A 32 -1.56 11.00 5.49
CA HIS A 32 -2.97 11.42 5.51
C HIS A 32 -3.82 10.66 4.49
N ARG A 33 -3.31 10.39 3.28
CA ARG A 33 -4.04 9.61 2.27
C ARG A 33 -4.25 8.17 2.73
N VAL A 34 -3.22 7.52 3.26
CA VAL A 34 -3.31 6.16 3.81
C VAL A 34 -4.37 6.07 4.90
N LYS A 35 -4.41 7.03 5.83
CA LYS A 35 -5.44 7.08 6.89
C LYS A 35 -6.85 7.30 6.34
N ARG A 36 -7.02 8.03 5.24
CA ARG A 36 -8.32 8.21 4.58
C ARG A 36 -8.77 6.94 3.85
N MET A 37 -7.88 6.27 3.12
CA MET A 37 -8.16 4.97 2.49
C MET A 37 -8.61 3.93 3.52
N LEU A 38 -7.92 3.86 4.66
CA LEU A 38 -8.34 2.99 5.76
C LEU A 38 -9.76 3.33 6.24
N LYS A 39 -10.08 4.62 6.38
CA LYS A 39 -11.41 5.07 6.82
C LYS A 39 -12.51 4.74 5.79
N GLU A 40 -12.21 4.86 4.50
CA GLU A 40 -13.11 4.48 3.39
C GLU A 40 -13.47 2.98 3.45
N ILE A 41 -12.54 2.13 3.88
CA ILE A 41 -12.72 0.68 4.07
C ILE A 41 -13.33 0.34 5.45
N GLY A 42 -13.67 1.35 6.26
CA GLY A 42 -14.22 1.14 7.60
C GLY A 42 -13.20 0.70 8.64
N CYS A 43 -11.93 1.06 8.46
CA CYS A 43 -10.82 0.77 9.36
C CYS A 43 -10.13 2.05 9.86
N VAL A 44 -9.39 1.95 10.96
CA VAL A 44 -8.58 3.05 11.50
C VAL A 44 -7.21 2.54 11.92
N ALA A 45 -6.19 3.36 11.67
CA ALA A 45 -4.83 3.14 12.16
C ALA A 45 -4.61 3.91 13.47
N GLU A 46 -4.44 3.18 14.56
CA GLU A 46 -4.12 3.71 15.89
C GLU A 46 -2.62 3.55 16.16
N ASN A 47 -1.95 4.61 16.63
CA ASN A 47 -0.52 4.51 16.95
C ASN A 47 -0.35 3.68 18.23
N ILE A 48 0.61 2.74 18.24
CA ILE A 48 0.84 1.82 19.36
C ILE A 48 1.53 2.50 20.56
N ASN A 49 1.89 3.78 20.44
CA ASN A 49 2.61 4.56 21.45
C ASN A 49 3.86 3.80 21.94
N GLN A 50 4.86 3.69 21.06
CA GLN A 50 6.12 2.98 21.28
C GLN A 50 7.02 3.58 22.39
N GLY A 51 6.53 4.59 23.11
CA GLY A 51 7.22 5.27 24.20
C GLY A 51 7.85 6.59 23.79
N TYR A 52 8.00 7.47 24.77
CA TYR A 52 8.73 8.73 24.64
C TYR A 52 10.19 8.45 24.26
N LYS A 53 10.72 9.16 23.25
CA LYS A 53 12.08 9.01 22.67
C LYS A 53 12.32 7.74 21.83
N ALA A 54 11.30 6.93 21.52
CA ALA A 54 11.49 5.78 20.64
C ALA A 54 12.05 6.17 19.26
N ASN A 55 11.68 7.36 18.77
CA ASN A 55 12.15 7.96 17.52
C ASN A 55 13.66 8.31 17.48
N ARG A 56 14.39 8.24 18.59
CA ARG A 56 15.84 8.51 18.63
C ARG A 56 16.69 7.32 18.18
N ARG A 57 16.08 6.14 18.00
CA ARG A 57 16.78 4.94 17.54
C ARG A 57 16.93 4.97 16.02
N VAL A 58 18.12 4.59 15.54
CA VAL A 58 18.36 4.40 14.11
C VAL A 58 17.43 3.29 13.61
N GLY A 59 16.76 3.53 12.48
CA GLY A 59 15.78 2.59 11.91
C GLY A 59 14.40 2.61 12.60
N TYR A 60 14.11 3.62 13.44
CA TYR A 60 12.78 3.76 14.01
C TYR A 60 11.71 3.90 12.92
N ARG A 61 10.67 3.07 13.05
CA ARG A 61 9.43 3.16 12.27
C ARG A 61 8.27 3.28 13.23
N GLU A 62 7.35 4.20 12.91
CA GLU A 62 6.10 4.31 13.64
C GLU A 62 5.21 3.10 13.35
N LEU A 63 4.77 2.45 14.42
CA LEU A 63 3.93 1.26 14.35
C LEU A 63 2.49 1.60 14.72
N TYR A 64 1.60 1.00 13.95
CA TYR A 64 0.17 1.22 14.02
C TYR A 64 -0.57 -0.10 14.20
N ARG A 65 -1.68 -0.03 14.91
CA ARG A 65 -2.66 -1.10 15.03
C ARG A 65 -3.86 -0.77 14.15
N ILE A 66 -4.27 -1.71 13.32
CA ILE A 66 -5.45 -1.55 12.47
C ILE A 66 -6.66 -2.11 13.20
N LYS A 67 -7.65 -1.25 13.42
CA LYS A 67 -8.94 -1.60 14.04
C LYS A 67 -10.07 -1.38 13.05
N ARG A 68 -11.06 -2.27 13.09
CA ARG A 68 -12.34 -2.06 12.40
C ARG A 68 -13.17 -1.04 13.16
N ILE A 69 -13.77 -0.09 12.45
CA ILE A 69 -14.59 0.98 13.05
C ILE A 69 -15.90 0.41 13.62
N SER A 70 -16.49 -0.60 12.97
CA SER A 70 -17.80 -1.15 13.40
C SER A 70 -17.73 -1.82 14.77
N ASP A 71 -16.77 -2.73 14.96
CA ASP A 71 -16.75 -3.64 16.12
C ASP A 71 -15.58 -3.32 17.07
N GLY A 72 -14.70 -2.37 16.70
CA GLY A 72 -13.44 -2.11 17.41
C GLY A 72 -12.42 -3.24 17.32
N LYS A 73 -12.73 -4.34 16.60
CA LYS A 73 -11.88 -5.52 16.49
C LYS A 73 -10.54 -5.16 15.83
N VAL A 74 -9.46 -5.65 16.43
CA VAL A 74 -8.10 -5.51 15.88
C VAL A 74 -7.96 -6.47 14.71
N ILE A 75 -7.73 -5.92 13.52
CA ILE A 75 -7.45 -6.69 12.29
C ILE A 75 -5.97 -7.02 12.24
N HIS A 76 -5.12 -6.02 12.49
CA HIS A 76 -3.68 -6.19 12.48
C HIS A 76 -3.05 -5.52 13.71
N PRO A 77 -2.28 -6.25 14.53
CA PRO A 77 -1.81 -5.75 15.81
C PRO A 77 -0.67 -4.73 15.69
N CYS A 78 0.17 -4.85 14.66
CA CYS A 78 1.39 -4.06 14.49
C CYS A 78 1.81 -3.96 13.01
N ILE A 79 1.68 -2.80 12.39
CA ILE A 79 2.08 -2.54 11.00
C ILE A 79 2.73 -1.16 10.87
N ASP A 80 3.72 -1.02 10.00
CA ASP A 80 4.30 0.29 9.68
C ASP A 80 3.56 0.97 8.52
N MET A 81 3.75 2.28 8.37
CA MET A 81 3.11 3.03 7.28
C MET A 81 3.62 2.64 5.90
N GLU A 82 4.86 2.16 5.80
CA GLU A 82 5.46 1.78 4.53
C GLU A 82 4.84 0.50 3.97
N SER A 83 4.62 -0.53 4.80
CA SER A 83 3.89 -1.73 4.39
C SER A 83 2.46 -1.41 3.99
N LEU A 84 1.79 -0.48 4.69
CA LEU A 84 0.45 -0.04 4.27
C LEU A 84 0.47 0.64 2.90
N ARG A 85 1.50 1.45 2.58
CA ARG A 85 1.61 2.08 1.26
C ARG A 85 1.79 1.04 0.15
N SER A 86 2.67 0.06 0.35
CA SER A 86 2.86 -1.02 -0.61
C SER A 86 1.58 -1.83 -0.79
N PHE A 87 0.90 -2.17 0.31
CA PHE A 87 -0.39 -2.86 0.25
C PHE A 87 -1.43 -2.09 -0.59
N PHE A 88 -1.58 -0.79 -0.37
CA PHE A 88 -2.53 0.01 -1.16
C PHE A 88 -2.12 0.15 -2.63
N ALA A 89 -0.82 0.23 -2.92
CA ALA A 89 -0.32 0.29 -4.29
C ALA A 89 -0.55 -1.03 -5.05
N GLU A 90 -0.34 -2.17 -4.36
CA GLU A 90 -0.58 -3.51 -4.89
C GLU A 90 -2.06 -3.76 -5.22
N HIS A 91 -2.95 -3.12 -4.49
CA HIS A 91 -4.39 -3.18 -4.73
C HIS A 91 -4.93 -2.04 -5.62
N ASP A 92 -4.05 -1.31 -6.30
CA ASP A 92 -4.39 -0.25 -7.27
C ASP A 92 -5.27 0.87 -6.68
N PHE A 93 -5.04 1.23 -5.40
CA PHE A 93 -5.76 2.34 -4.79
C PHE A 93 -5.27 3.69 -5.35
N PRO A 94 -6.16 4.65 -5.60
CA PRO A 94 -5.78 5.92 -6.20
C PRO A 94 -4.93 6.77 -5.23
N LEU A 95 -3.84 7.33 -5.76
CA LEU A 95 -2.93 8.22 -5.01
C LEU A 95 -3.62 9.48 -4.54
N GLU A 96 -4.43 10.07 -5.40
CA GLU A 96 -5.13 11.32 -5.14
C GLU A 96 -6.61 11.05 -4.88
N ASP A 97 -7.16 11.79 -3.93
CA ASP A 97 -8.59 11.96 -3.73
C ASP A 97 -9.00 13.42 -3.96
N GLU A 98 -10.29 13.70 -3.94
CA GLU A 98 -10.84 15.05 -4.09
C GLU A 98 -10.18 16.07 -3.14
N LYS A 99 -9.77 15.62 -1.95
CA LYS A 99 -9.12 16.47 -0.94
C LYS A 99 -7.66 16.80 -1.28
N THR A 100 -6.94 15.91 -1.96
CA THR A 100 -5.61 16.23 -2.49
C THR A 100 -5.68 17.13 -3.71
N ILE A 101 -6.69 16.96 -4.56
CA ILE A 101 -6.86 17.74 -5.79
C ILE A 101 -7.15 19.21 -5.45
N LYS A 102 -8.13 19.46 -4.54
CA LYS A 102 -8.51 20.80 -4.08
C LYS A 102 -7.41 21.63 -3.40
N ARG A 103 -6.26 21.03 -3.07
CA ARG A 103 -5.12 21.74 -2.47
C ARG A 103 -4.10 22.21 -3.50
N LYS A 104 -4.21 21.76 -4.75
CA LYS A 104 -3.31 22.13 -5.85
C LYS A 104 -3.87 23.24 -6.74
N GLU A 105 -5.19 23.41 -6.75
CA GLU A 105 -5.89 24.58 -7.30
C GLU A 105 -5.73 25.80 -6.39
#